data_AF-A0A194REY9-F1
#
_entry.id   AF-A0A194REY9-F1
#
_cell.length_a   1.000
_cell.length_b   1.000
_cell.length_c   1.000
_cell.angle_alpha   90.00
_cell.angle_beta   90.00
_cell.angle_gamma   90.00
#
_symmetry.space_group_name_H-M   'P 1'
#
loop_
_entity.id
_entity.type
_entity.pdbx_description
1 polymer ?
#
loop_
_entity_poly.entity_id
_entity_poly.type
_entity_poly.pdbx_seq_one_letter_code
_entity_poly.pdbx_strand_id
1 'polypeptide(L)'
;MGLLSGGGLCYNLAQFGELTTAFVDRTVNQHQLSTYLPLTTLFGGGRRLVNASHEENMAALEEDARATCIGCFVSIIISLVLCNGSIALLGWSAARQMIRIRMLFLEAVMRQDMTWFDLDTDFNLASKMSENLMKLKEGMGEKLGVIANLVGTSVLCICQSLSFGWELTLACITVIPFAVAASVILSNVSTRFRLRSVASPSPSRVRHRAVSLLTSYKYTSPMRASSEVQYKVKATRDLYPFL
;
A
#
# COMPACT_ATOMS: atom_id res chain seq x y z
N MET A 1 -8.33 15.57 -1.82
CA MET A 1 -7.26 15.19 -2.77
C MET A 1 -7.66 13.98 -3.62
N GLY A 2 -8.00 12.82 -3.04
CA GLY A 2 -8.54 11.68 -3.81
C GLY A 2 -9.84 11.95 -4.56
N LEU A 3 -10.70 12.79 -3.98
CA LEU A 3 -11.98 13.15 -4.57
C LEU A 3 -11.85 13.83 -5.95
N LEU A 4 -10.83 14.65 -6.15
CA LEU A 4 -10.68 15.45 -7.38
C LEU A 4 -9.98 14.67 -8.51
N SER A 5 -9.05 13.78 -8.18
CA SER A 5 -8.34 12.95 -9.16
C SER A 5 -9.14 11.68 -9.52
N GLY A 6 -9.70 10.99 -8.52
CA GLY A 6 -10.54 9.82 -8.72
C GLY A 6 -11.91 10.13 -9.31
N GLY A 7 -12.46 11.32 -9.02
CA GLY A 7 -13.72 11.78 -9.61
C GLY A 7 -13.67 11.82 -11.14
N GLY A 8 -12.51 12.14 -11.72
CA GLY A 8 -12.31 12.10 -13.17
C GLY A 8 -12.44 10.71 -13.77
N LEU A 9 -11.90 9.67 -13.10
CA LEU A 9 -12.03 8.29 -13.56
C LEU A 9 -13.49 7.81 -13.47
N CYS A 10 -14.16 8.06 -12.34
CA CYS A 10 -15.58 7.68 -12.19
C CYS A 10 -16.47 8.47 -13.18
N TYR A 11 -16.13 9.74 -13.47
CA TYR A 11 -16.78 10.57 -14.49
C TYR A 11 -16.62 10.01 -15.92
N ASN A 12 -15.40 9.62 -16.31
CA ASN A 12 -15.14 9.01 -17.62
C ASN A 12 -15.95 7.72 -17.80
N LEU A 13 -16.02 6.87 -16.76
CA LEU A 13 -16.83 5.65 -16.78
C LEU A 13 -18.32 5.94 -16.99
N ALA A 14 -18.85 6.97 -16.33
CA ALA A 14 -20.23 7.40 -16.53
C ALA A 14 -20.48 7.88 -17.96
N GLN A 15 -19.53 8.62 -18.53
CA GLN A 15 -19.62 9.14 -19.90
C GLN A 15 -19.59 8.02 -20.95
N PHE A 16 -18.75 6.99 -20.75
CA PHE A 16 -18.80 5.76 -21.56
C PHE A 16 -20.10 4.98 -21.38
N GLY A 17 -20.66 4.96 -20.17
CA GLY A 17 -21.98 4.40 -19.90
C GLY A 17 -23.07 5.06 -20.73
N GLU A 18 -23.11 6.40 -20.76
CA GLU A 18 -24.03 7.16 -21.61
C GLU A 18 -23.83 6.85 -23.10
N LEU A 19 -22.58 6.86 -23.59
CA LEU A 19 -22.31 6.51 -24.98
C LEU A 19 -22.82 5.09 -25.33
N THR A 20 -22.65 4.13 -24.44
CA THR A 20 -23.14 2.76 -24.62
C THR A 20 -24.67 2.71 -24.66
N THR A 21 -25.34 3.49 -23.80
CA THR A 21 -26.81 3.60 -23.86
C THR A 21 -27.27 4.22 -25.17
N ALA A 22 -26.55 5.23 -25.69
CA ALA A 22 -26.84 5.83 -26.99
C ALA A 22 -26.63 4.84 -28.15
N PHE A 23 -25.60 4.00 -28.09
CA PHE A 23 -25.37 2.93 -29.08
C PHE A 23 -26.52 1.92 -29.10
N VAL A 24 -26.93 1.43 -27.93
CA VAL A 24 -28.03 0.45 -27.82
C VAL A 24 -29.33 1.05 -28.31
N ASP A 25 -29.64 2.27 -27.89
CA ASP A 25 -30.90 2.94 -28.23
C ASP A 25 -31.01 3.20 -29.75
N ARG A 26 -29.93 3.62 -30.40
CA ARG A 26 -29.92 3.90 -31.85
C ARG A 26 -29.85 2.67 -32.75
N THR A 27 -29.40 1.52 -32.23
CA THR A 27 -29.30 0.26 -32.99
C THR A 27 -30.49 -0.67 -32.77
N VAL A 28 -31.02 -0.74 -31.55
CA VAL A 28 -32.07 -1.69 -31.16
C VAL A 28 -33.45 -1.03 -31.03
N ASN A 29 -33.53 0.19 -30.48
CA ASN A 29 -34.80 0.84 -30.11
C ASN A 29 -35.18 2.02 -31.01
N GLN A 30 -35.05 1.87 -32.33
CA GLN A 30 -35.31 2.95 -33.31
C GLN A 30 -36.72 3.58 -33.24
N HIS A 31 -37.70 2.87 -32.68
CA HIS A 31 -39.10 3.29 -32.62
C HIS A 31 -39.47 4.03 -31.30
N GLN A 32 -38.56 4.09 -30.32
CA GLN A 32 -38.81 4.76 -29.03
C GLN A 32 -38.10 6.13 -28.96
N LEU A 33 -38.60 6.99 -28.08
CA LEU A 33 -37.98 8.29 -27.78
C LEU A 33 -36.62 8.06 -27.12
N SER A 34 -35.58 8.69 -27.69
CA SER A 34 -34.23 8.50 -27.19
C SER A 34 -34.04 8.99 -25.75
N THR A 35 -33.33 8.20 -24.94
CA THR A 35 -33.10 8.45 -23.50
C THR A 35 -32.30 9.73 -23.30
N TYR A 36 -32.58 10.49 -22.23
CA TYR A 36 -31.85 11.72 -21.95
C TYR A 36 -30.42 11.41 -21.46
N LEU A 37 -29.43 11.93 -22.18
CA LEU A 37 -28.01 11.75 -21.89
C LEU A 37 -27.38 13.07 -21.39
N PRO A 38 -27.42 13.37 -20.08
CA PRO A 38 -27.01 14.66 -19.55
C PRO A 38 -25.51 14.98 -19.76
N LEU A 39 -24.61 13.99 -19.69
CA LEU A 39 -23.16 14.25 -19.81
C LEU A 39 -22.74 14.55 -21.25
N THR A 40 -23.34 13.87 -22.23
CA THR A 40 -23.05 14.10 -23.66
C THR A 40 -23.64 15.41 -24.19
N THR A 41 -24.79 15.86 -23.65
CA THR A 41 -25.36 17.17 -24.01
C THR A 41 -24.48 18.37 -23.62
N LEU A 42 -23.66 18.22 -22.57
CA LEU A 42 -22.75 19.27 -22.10
C LEU A 42 -21.66 19.62 -23.13
N PHE A 43 -21.28 18.67 -23.99
CA PHE A 43 -20.23 18.83 -25.01
C PHE A 43 -20.78 18.95 -26.43
N GLY A 44 -22.08 19.24 -26.58
CA GLY A 44 -22.72 19.45 -27.87
C GLY A 44 -23.29 18.20 -28.54
N GLY A 45 -23.37 17.07 -27.82
CA GLY A 45 -24.08 15.86 -28.28
C GLY A 45 -25.50 15.75 -27.70
N GLY A 46 -26.05 14.54 -27.71
CA GLY A 46 -27.32 14.16 -27.08
C GLY A 46 -28.57 14.58 -27.86
N ARG A 47 -28.49 14.61 -29.20
CA ARG A 47 -29.66 14.96 -30.04
C ARG A 47 -30.77 13.93 -29.85
N ARG A 48 -31.93 14.41 -29.40
CA ARG A 48 -33.14 13.60 -29.24
C ARG A 48 -33.80 13.41 -30.61
N LEU A 49 -33.79 12.18 -31.09
CA LEU A 49 -34.43 11.76 -32.33
C LEU A 49 -35.65 10.88 -32.00
N VAL A 50 -36.67 10.93 -32.86
CA VAL A 50 -37.87 10.10 -32.77
C VAL A 50 -38.13 9.52 -34.14
N ASN A 51 -38.18 8.19 -34.27
CA ASN A 51 -38.52 7.49 -35.51
C ASN A 51 -37.71 7.96 -36.74
N ALA A 52 -36.40 8.21 -36.54
CA ALA A 52 -35.50 8.73 -37.56
C ALA A 52 -34.95 7.61 -38.48
N SER A 53 -34.56 7.97 -39.70
CA SER A 53 -33.93 7.03 -40.63
C SER A 53 -32.61 6.49 -40.05
N HIS A 54 -32.19 5.28 -40.46
CA HIS A 54 -30.94 4.67 -40.01
C HIS A 54 -29.73 5.60 -40.27
N GLU A 55 -29.76 6.36 -41.37
CA GLU A 55 -28.71 7.31 -41.73
C GLU A 55 -28.64 8.52 -40.77
N GLU A 56 -29.79 9.06 -40.36
CA GLU A 56 -29.86 10.17 -39.39
C GLU A 56 -29.44 9.72 -37.98
N ASN A 57 -29.82 8.49 -37.59
CA ASN A 57 -29.38 7.90 -36.32
C ASN A 57 -27.87 7.67 -36.29
N MET A 58 -27.26 7.24 -37.40
CA MET A 58 -25.80 7.10 -37.50
C MET A 58 -25.08 8.44 -37.42
N ALA A 59 -25.59 9.49 -38.05
CA ALA A 59 -25.00 10.83 -38.01
C ALA A 59 -25.04 11.43 -36.58
N ALA A 60 -26.16 11.29 -35.87
CA ALA A 60 -26.25 11.74 -34.47
C ALA A 60 -25.38 10.91 -33.52
N LEU A 61 -25.18 9.61 -33.80
CA LEU A 61 -24.27 8.76 -33.04
C LEU A 61 -22.82 9.18 -33.22
N GLU A 62 -22.43 9.60 -34.43
CA GLU A 62 -21.10 10.14 -34.69
C GLU A 62 -20.88 11.47 -33.94
N GLU A 63 -21.89 12.33 -33.91
CA GLU A 63 -21.86 13.60 -33.16
C GLU A 63 -21.72 13.34 -31.64
N ASP A 64 -22.45 12.37 -31.10
CA ASP A 64 -22.36 11.96 -29.69
C ASP A 64 -21.02 11.30 -29.33
N ALA A 65 -20.46 10.50 -30.24
CA ALA A 65 -19.14 9.90 -30.07
C ALA A 65 -18.04 10.96 -30.04
N ARG A 66 -18.11 11.96 -30.94
CA ARG A 66 -17.17 13.10 -30.96
C ARG A 66 -17.27 13.93 -29.68
N ALA A 67 -18.48 14.27 -29.24
CA ALA A 67 -18.72 15.00 -27.99
C ALA A 67 -18.19 14.21 -26.77
N THR A 68 -18.39 12.89 -26.75
CA THR A 68 -17.87 12.01 -25.69
C THR A 68 -16.35 12.03 -25.64
N CYS A 69 -15.70 11.86 -26.79
CA CYS A 69 -14.24 11.91 -26.90
C CYS A 69 -13.68 13.23 -26.35
N ILE A 70 -14.23 14.38 -26.76
CA ILE A 70 -13.80 15.70 -26.29
C ILE A 70 -13.94 15.82 -24.78
N GLY A 71 -15.10 15.41 -24.22
CA GLY A 71 -15.31 15.44 -22.77
C GLY A 71 -14.34 14.53 -21.99
N CYS A 72 -14.02 13.34 -22.52
CA CYS A 72 -13.03 12.45 -21.92
C CYS A 72 -11.63 13.08 -21.92
N PHE A 73 -11.19 13.66 -23.04
CA PHE A 73 -9.88 14.32 -23.10
C PHE A 73 -9.77 15.49 -22.13
N VAL A 74 -10.80 16.35 -22.07
CA VAL A 74 -10.83 17.50 -21.14
C VAL A 74 -10.78 17.02 -19.68
N SER A 75 -11.59 16.01 -19.32
CA SER A 75 -11.63 15.49 -17.95
C SER A 75 -10.31 14.81 -17.54
N ILE A 76 -9.63 14.11 -18.46
CA ILE A 76 -8.32 13.49 -18.21
C ILE A 76 -7.26 14.55 -17.92
N ILE A 77 -7.20 15.61 -18.74
CA ILE A 77 -6.24 16.70 -18.56
C ILE A 77 -6.44 17.38 -17.20
N ILE A 78 -7.69 17.72 -16.87
CA ILE A 78 -8.03 18.34 -15.58
C ILE A 78 -7.64 17.44 -14.41
N SER A 79 -7.94 16.14 -14.49
CA SER A 79 -7.64 15.17 -13.44
C SER A 79 -6.14 14.97 -13.25
N LEU A 80 -5.36 14.97 -14.34
CA LEU A 80 -3.91 14.83 -14.29
C LEU A 80 -3.27 16.03 -13.58
N VAL A 81 -3.69 17.25 -13.90
CA VAL A 81 -3.16 18.47 -13.26
C VAL A 81 -3.50 18.48 -11.77
N LEU A 82 -4.74 18.17 -11.41
CA LEU A 82 -5.18 18.12 -10.01
C LEU A 82 -4.49 17.02 -9.19
N CYS A 83 -4.22 15.86 -9.81
CA CYS A 83 -3.51 14.76 -9.18
C CYS A 83 -2.07 15.15 -8.82
N ASN A 84 -1.33 15.66 -9.82
CA ASN A 84 0.06 16.06 -9.62
C ASN A 84 0.17 17.20 -8.59
N GLY A 85 -0.73 18.19 -8.65
CA GLY A 85 -0.78 19.26 -7.64
C GLY A 85 -1.04 18.74 -6.23
N SER A 86 -1.98 17.81 -6.09
CA SER A 86 -2.33 17.23 -4.78
C SER A 86 -1.17 16.46 -4.15
N ILE A 87 -0.46 15.64 -4.95
CA ILE A 87 0.68 14.85 -4.48
C ILE A 87 1.85 15.78 -4.10
N ALA A 88 2.12 16.80 -4.91
CA ALA A 88 3.16 17.78 -4.62
C ALA A 88 2.92 18.52 -3.30
N LEU A 89 1.66 18.94 -3.03
CA LEU A 89 1.28 19.61 -1.79
C LEU A 89 1.47 18.72 -0.56
N LEU A 90 1.08 17.44 -0.65
CA LEU A 90 1.26 16.47 0.44
C LEU A 90 2.75 16.18 0.67
N GLY A 91 3.53 16.01 -0.40
CA GLY A 91 4.97 15.83 -0.33
C GLY A 91 5.66 17.02 0.35
N TRP A 92 5.20 18.24 0.08
CA TRP A 92 5.72 19.44 0.73
C TRP A 92 5.35 19.52 2.22
N SER A 93 4.11 19.17 2.58
CA SER A 93 3.69 19.10 3.98
C SER A 93 4.48 18.05 4.76
N ALA A 94 4.68 16.85 4.18
CA ALA A 94 5.49 15.80 4.78
C ALA A 94 6.95 16.24 4.95
N ALA A 95 7.52 16.95 3.96
CA ALA A 95 8.87 17.51 4.05
C ALA A 95 9.04 18.42 5.27
N ARG A 96 8.08 19.33 5.51
CA ARG A 96 8.12 20.22 6.68
C ARG A 96 8.01 19.45 8.00
N GLN A 97 7.13 18.45 8.07
CA GLN A 97 6.95 17.63 9.28
C GLN A 97 8.24 16.88 9.64
N MET A 98 8.95 16.33 8.66
CA MET A 98 10.22 15.63 8.92
C MET A 98 11.31 16.55 9.46
N ILE A 99 11.41 17.78 8.95
CA ILE A 99 12.41 18.75 9.45
C ILE A 99 12.11 19.06 10.93
N ARG A 100 10.83 19.25 11.29
CA ARG A 100 10.42 19.45 12.68
C ARG A 100 10.79 18.25 13.57
N ILE A 101 10.51 17.03 13.11
CA ILE A 101 10.87 15.80 13.86
C ILE A 101 12.39 15.72 14.07
N ARG A 102 13.19 16.05 13.05
CA ARG A 102 14.65 16.05 13.15
C ARG A 102 15.17 17.05 14.17
N MET A 103 14.59 18.25 14.22
CA MET A 103 14.96 19.27 15.22
C MET A 103 14.59 18.84 16.63
N LEU A 104 13.37 18.33 16.85
CA LEU A 104 12.92 17.85 18.15
C LEU A 104 13.77 16.69 18.67
N PHE A 105 14.16 15.76 17.80
CA PHE A 105 15.05 14.69 18.20
C PHE A 105 16.44 15.19 18.56
N LEU A 106 17.02 16.11 17.78
CA LEU A 106 18.32 16.67 18.10
C LEU A 106 18.30 17.41 19.45
N GLU A 107 17.24 18.18 19.71
CA GLU A 107 17.02 18.84 20.99
C GLU A 107 16.91 17.82 22.14
N ALA A 108 16.15 16.73 21.95
CA ALA A 108 16.00 15.67 22.94
C ALA A 108 17.33 14.96 23.23
N VAL A 109 18.14 14.69 22.21
CA VAL A 109 19.48 14.08 22.38
C VAL A 109 20.41 15.01 23.13
N MET A 110 20.39 16.33 22.85
CA MET A 110 21.25 17.28 23.58
C MET A 110 20.88 17.47 25.04
N ARG A 111 19.65 17.11 25.45
CA ARG A 111 19.19 17.20 26.85
C ARG A 111 19.49 15.95 27.68
N GLN A 112 20.07 14.92 27.08
CA GLN A 112 20.27 13.63 27.71
C GLN A 112 21.56 13.59 28.55
N ASP A 113 21.53 12.91 29.70
CA ASP A 113 22.68 12.82 30.61
C ASP A 113 23.85 12.01 30.03
N MET A 114 25.08 12.30 30.46
CA MET A 114 26.30 11.62 29.99
C MET A 114 26.28 10.10 30.23
N THR A 115 25.65 9.66 31.33
CA THR A 115 25.48 8.22 31.63
C THR A 115 24.65 7.49 30.56
N TRP A 116 23.72 8.16 29.88
CA TRP A 116 22.96 7.55 28.80
C TRP A 116 23.83 7.35 27.55
N PHE A 117 24.74 8.29 27.27
CA PHE A 117 25.68 8.18 26.16
C PHE A 117 26.70 7.05 26.39
N ASP A 118 27.09 6.78 27.64
CA ASP A 118 28.01 5.69 27.98
C ASP A 118 27.37 4.29 27.89
N LEU A 119 26.04 4.20 27.99
CA LEU A 119 25.29 2.95 27.86
C LEU A 119 25.09 2.54 26.40
N ASP A 120 25.05 3.49 25.46
CA ASP A 120 24.86 3.22 24.04
C ASP A 120 26.21 2.99 23.36
N THR A 121 26.58 1.72 23.17
CA THR A 121 27.90 1.31 22.64
C THR A 121 28.07 1.67 21.15
N ASP A 122 26.97 1.99 20.47
CA ASP A 122 26.96 2.38 19.06
C ASP A 122 26.96 3.91 18.94
N PHE A 123 28.11 4.53 18.69
CA PHE A 123 28.25 5.97 18.39
C PHE A 123 27.66 6.37 17.01
N ASN A 124 26.60 5.70 16.56
CA ASN A 124 25.99 5.83 15.24
C ASN A 124 24.55 6.36 15.29
N LEU A 125 24.16 7.01 16.40
CA LEU A 125 22.84 7.55 16.66
C LEU A 125 22.36 8.52 15.56
N ALA A 126 23.26 9.38 15.07
CA ALA A 126 22.97 10.33 14.00
C ALA A 126 22.65 9.63 12.66
N SER A 127 23.40 8.57 12.31
CA SER A 127 23.14 7.81 11.09
C SER A 127 21.88 6.97 11.21
N LYS A 128 21.67 6.29 12.35
CA LYS A 128 20.43 5.55 12.65
C LYS A 128 19.20 6.47 12.56
N MET A 129 19.27 7.68 13.10
CA MET A 129 18.19 8.65 12.94
C MET A 129 18.00 9.03 11.46
N SER A 130 19.07 9.33 10.73
CA SER A 130 18.95 9.72 9.33
C SER A 130 18.30 8.60 8.48
N GLU A 131 18.65 7.35 8.75
CA GLU A 131 18.03 6.18 8.11
C GLU A 131 16.54 6.05 8.48
N ASN A 132 16.18 6.20 9.76
CA ASN A 132 14.80 6.15 10.21
C ASN A 132 13.95 7.29 9.62
N LEU A 133 14.51 8.50 9.51
CA LEU A 133 13.85 9.64 8.89
C LEU A 133 13.68 9.45 7.38
N MET A 134 14.65 8.83 6.68
CA MET A 134 14.48 8.46 5.27
C MET A 134 13.34 7.45 5.08
N LYS A 135 13.29 6.40 5.90
CA LYS A 135 12.18 5.42 5.86
C LYS A 135 10.83 6.08 6.15
N LEU A 136 10.81 7.02 7.11
CA LEU A 136 9.61 7.80 7.41
C LEU A 136 9.21 8.72 6.24
N LYS A 137 10.19 9.35 5.56
CA LYS A 137 9.97 10.15 4.35
C LYS A 137 9.30 9.35 3.26
N GLU A 138 9.85 8.18 2.97
CA GLU A 138 9.34 7.28 1.94
C GLU A 138 7.93 6.78 2.29
N GLY A 139 7.69 6.51 3.59
CA GLY A 139 6.36 6.14 4.08
C GLY A 139 5.33 7.27 4.00
N MET A 140 5.71 8.51 4.35
CA MET A 140 4.77 9.62 4.43
C MET A 140 4.55 10.35 3.11
N GLY A 141 5.59 10.55 2.31
CA GLY A 141 5.54 11.41 1.12
C GLY A 141 4.62 10.85 0.03
N GLU A 142 4.85 9.60 -0.37
CA GLU A 142 4.12 9.00 -1.49
C GLU A 142 2.99 8.10 -1.02
N LYS A 143 3.25 7.21 -0.06
CA LYS A 143 2.26 6.18 0.33
C LYS A 143 1.04 6.75 1.02
N LEU A 144 1.18 7.72 1.93
CA LEU A 144 0.01 8.35 2.57
C LEU A 144 -0.84 9.11 1.55
N GLY A 145 -0.22 9.78 0.58
CA GLY A 145 -0.94 10.47 -0.49
C GLY A 145 -1.75 9.49 -1.35
N VAL A 146 -1.16 8.36 -1.71
CA VAL A 146 -1.84 7.30 -2.48
C VAL A 146 -2.99 6.68 -1.68
N ILE A 147 -2.79 6.38 -0.38
CA ILE A 147 -3.85 5.81 0.47
C ILE A 147 -5.02 6.78 0.61
N ALA A 148 -4.75 8.05 0.92
CA ALA A 148 -5.79 9.07 1.01
C ALA A 148 -6.50 9.29 -0.34
N ASN A 149 -5.78 9.13 -1.45
CA ASN A 149 -6.37 9.19 -2.78
C ASN A 149 -7.32 8.01 -3.03
N LEU A 150 -6.86 6.79 -2.76
CA LEU A 150 -7.62 5.57 -2.96
C LEU A 150 -8.91 5.58 -2.14
N VAL A 151 -8.84 5.93 -0.85
CA VAL A 151 -10.02 6.02 0.02
C VAL A 151 -11.04 7.04 -0.52
N GLY A 152 -10.58 8.23 -0.92
CA GLY A 152 -11.48 9.24 -1.49
C GLY A 152 -12.13 8.80 -2.79
N THR A 153 -11.36 8.15 -3.67
CA THR A 153 -11.86 7.63 -4.95
C THR A 153 -12.88 6.51 -4.75
N SER A 154 -12.63 5.60 -3.81
CA SER A 154 -13.57 4.51 -3.48
C SER A 154 -14.92 5.05 -3.03
N VAL A 155 -14.95 6.09 -2.18
CA VAL A 155 -16.21 6.71 -1.73
C VAL A 155 -16.99 7.30 -2.91
N LEU A 156 -16.33 8.06 -3.79
CA LEU A 156 -17.00 8.66 -4.95
C LEU A 156 -17.56 7.63 -5.92
N CYS A 157 -16.78 6.58 -6.22
CA CYS A 157 -17.26 5.56 -7.13
C CYS A 157 -18.47 4.79 -6.55
N ILE A 158 -18.54 4.59 -5.23
CA ILE A 158 -19.74 4.04 -4.57
C ILE A 158 -20.94 5.01 -4.71
N CYS A 159 -20.75 6.30 -4.40
CA CYS A 159 -21.80 7.31 -4.54
C CYS A 159 -22.33 7.43 -5.99
N GLN A 160 -21.42 7.43 -6.96
CA GLN A 160 -21.76 7.51 -8.38
C GLN A 160 -22.50 6.25 -8.85
N SER A 161 -22.04 5.07 -8.44
CA SER A 161 -22.68 3.80 -8.82
C SER A 161 -24.12 3.71 -8.30
N LEU A 162 -24.36 4.13 -7.05
CA LEU A 162 -25.70 4.18 -6.46
C LEU A 162 -26.67 5.09 -7.24
N SER A 163 -26.15 6.11 -7.92
CA SER A 163 -26.97 7.07 -8.68
C SER A 163 -27.46 6.51 -10.02
N PHE A 164 -26.72 5.59 -10.65
CA PHE A 164 -27.10 4.99 -11.94
C PHE A 164 -27.99 3.74 -11.79
N GLY A 165 -27.77 2.93 -10.75
CA GLY A 165 -28.50 1.67 -10.61
C GLY A 165 -28.31 1.03 -9.24
N TRP A 166 -29.19 1.36 -8.30
CA TRP A 166 -29.09 0.94 -6.91
C TRP A 166 -29.11 -0.59 -6.71
N GLU A 167 -29.88 -1.34 -7.51
CA GLU A 167 -29.99 -2.81 -7.38
C GLU A 167 -28.68 -3.53 -7.72
N LEU A 168 -28.03 -3.15 -8.84
CA LEU A 168 -26.74 -3.72 -9.25
C LEU A 168 -25.62 -3.33 -8.29
N THR A 169 -25.62 -2.08 -7.83
CA THR A 169 -24.60 -1.59 -6.89
C THR A 169 -24.67 -2.30 -5.55
N LEU A 170 -25.87 -2.55 -5.01
CA LEU A 170 -26.05 -3.29 -3.75
C LEU A 170 -25.48 -4.71 -3.85
N ALA A 171 -25.71 -5.40 -4.97
CA ALA A 171 -25.11 -6.71 -5.22
C ALA A 171 -23.57 -6.64 -5.20
N CYS A 172 -22.96 -5.67 -5.89
CA CYS A 172 -21.51 -5.49 -5.88
C CYS A 172 -20.96 -5.17 -4.47
N ILE A 173 -21.66 -4.35 -3.69
CA ILE A 173 -21.24 -3.97 -2.34
C ILE A 173 -21.12 -5.19 -1.42
N THR A 174 -21.96 -6.22 -1.60
CA THR A 174 -21.86 -7.45 -0.78
C THR A 174 -20.59 -8.27 -1.05
N VAL A 175 -20.04 -8.20 -2.25
CA VAL A 175 -18.83 -8.96 -2.65
C VAL A 175 -17.55 -8.31 -2.14
N ILE A 176 -17.51 -6.98 -2.06
CA ILE A 176 -16.34 -6.20 -1.59
C ILE A 176 -15.85 -6.64 -0.20
N PRO A 177 -16.66 -6.72 0.87
CA PRO A 177 -16.19 -7.10 2.20
C PRO A 177 -15.68 -8.55 2.24
N PHE A 178 -16.24 -9.46 1.44
CA PHE A 178 -15.74 -10.83 1.33
C PHE A 178 -14.33 -10.86 0.72
N ALA A 179 -14.11 -10.09 -0.35
CA ALA A 179 -12.80 -9.96 -0.98
C ALA A 179 -11.76 -9.30 -0.04
N VAL A 180 -12.17 -8.29 0.73
CA VAL A 180 -11.32 -7.64 1.73
C VAL A 180 -10.97 -8.62 2.86
N ALA A 181 -11.95 -9.38 3.37
CA ALA A 181 -11.72 -10.38 4.41
C ALA A 181 -10.70 -11.44 3.96
N ALA A 182 -10.86 -12.00 2.75
CA ALA A 182 -9.90 -12.94 2.18
C ALA A 182 -8.49 -12.33 2.04
N SER A 183 -8.40 -11.08 1.59
CA SER A 183 -7.13 -10.36 1.45
C SER A 183 -6.44 -10.11 2.80
N VAL A 184 -7.21 -9.77 3.83
CA VAL A 184 -6.71 -9.57 5.19
C VAL A 184 -6.19 -10.88 5.78
N ILE A 185 -6.91 -11.99 5.60
CA ILE A 185 -6.46 -13.32 6.05
C ILE A 185 -5.12 -13.67 5.38
N LEU A 186 -5.03 -13.52 4.05
CA LEU A 186 -3.81 -13.81 3.29
C LEU A 186 -2.63 -12.93 3.72
N SER A 187 -2.87 -11.64 3.99
CA SER A 187 -1.84 -10.70 4.45
C SER A 187 -1.31 -11.06 5.85
N ASN A 188 -2.21 -11.44 6.76
CA ASN A 188 -1.84 -11.91 8.08
C ASN A 188 -0.99 -13.18 8.02
N VAL A 189 -1.43 -14.16 7.22
CA VAL A 189 -0.68 -15.41 7.00
C VAL A 189 0.70 -15.11 6.42
N SER A 190 0.79 -14.26 5.41
CA SER A 190 2.05 -13.84 4.80
C SER A 190 3.00 -13.17 5.81
N THR A 191 2.47 -12.32 6.69
CA THR A 191 3.25 -11.65 7.73
C THR A 191 3.77 -12.64 8.77
N ARG A 192 2.95 -13.63 9.16
CA ARG A 192 3.37 -14.70 10.07
C ARG A 192 4.50 -15.54 9.46
N PHE A 193 4.41 -15.88 8.18
CA PHE A 193 5.49 -16.56 7.47
C PHE A 193 6.78 -15.73 7.43
N ARG A 194 6.70 -14.42 7.19
CA ARG A 194 7.87 -13.51 7.23
C ARG A 194 8.50 -13.44 8.61
N LEU A 195 7.71 -13.34 9.67
CA LEU A 195 8.24 -13.33 11.04
C LEU A 195 8.91 -14.66 11.38
N ARG A 196 8.32 -15.78 10.94
CA ARG A 196 8.91 -17.11 11.15
C ARG A 196 10.20 -17.30 10.37
N SER A 197 10.29 -16.78 9.15
CA SER A 197 11.51 -16.87 8.34
C SER A 197 12.65 -16.02 8.91
N VAL A 198 12.36 -14.86 9.49
CA VAL A 198 13.36 -14.01 10.18
C VAL A 198 13.79 -14.60 11.53
N ALA A 199 12.86 -15.22 12.27
CA ALA A 199 13.16 -15.87 13.55
C ALA A 199 13.93 -17.19 13.37
N SER A 200 13.82 -17.85 12.22
CA SER A 200 14.61 -19.02 11.90
C SER A 200 16.10 -18.65 11.91
N PRO A 201 16.96 -19.37 12.67
CA PRO A 201 18.38 -19.06 12.71
C PRO A 201 18.96 -19.08 11.30
N SER A 202 19.65 -18.01 10.91
CA SER A 202 20.26 -17.94 9.58
C SER A 202 21.22 -19.12 9.39
N PRO A 203 21.36 -19.66 8.17
CA PRO A 203 22.27 -20.78 7.90
C PRO A 203 23.72 -20.49 8.34
N SER A 204 24.13 -19.22 8.29
CA SER A 204 25.40 -18.74 8.82
C SER A 204 25.48 -18.85 10.33
N ARG A 205 24.45 -18.43 11.08
CA ARG A 205 24.41 -18.51 12.55
C ARG A 205 24.39 -19.96 13.04
N VAL A 206 23.68 -20.84 12.34
CA VAL A 206 23.70 -22.28 12.63
C VAL A 206 25.12 -22.83 12.43
N ARG A 207 25.79 -22.48 11.32
CA ARG A 207 27.20 -22.84 11.09
C ARG A 207 28.13 -22.35 12.20
N HIS A 208 28.06 -21.06 12.57
CA HIS A 208 28.92 -20.51 13.62
C HIS A 208 28.67 -21.15 15.00
N ARG A 209 27.42 -21.43 15.36
CA ARG A 209 27.10 -22.18 16.58
C ARG A 209 27.64 -23.60 16.54
N ALA A 210 27.48 -24.31 15.44
CA ALA A 210 28.01 -25.67 15.30
C ALA A 210 29.54 -25.69 15.44
N VAL A 211 30.24 -24.76 14.79
CA VAL A 211 31.70 -24.63 14.88
C VAL A 211 32.14 -24.31 16.31
N SER A 212 31.53 -23.32 16.96
CA SER A 212 31.88 -22.97 18.35
C SER A 212 31.64 -24.11 19.34
N LEU A 213 30.55 -24.86 19.18
CA LEU A 213 30.28 -26.05 20.00
C LEU A 213 31.33 -27.14 19.78
N LEU A 214 31.67 -27.45 18.52
CA LEU A 214 32.73 -28.42 18.20
C LEU A 214 34.08 -28.01 18.80
N THR A 215 34.41 -26.72 18.73
CA THR A 215 35.62 -26.18 19.35
C THR A 215 35.56 -26.33 20.87
N SER A 216 34.48 -25.90 21.52
CA SER A 216 34.32 -26.03 22.99
C SER A 216 34.37 -27.48 23.47
N TYR A 217 33.80 -28.42 22.71
CA TYR A 217 33.84 -29.84 23.00
C TYR A 217 35.26 -30.40 22.90
N LYS A 218 36.02 -30.03 21.86
CA LYS A 218 37.43 -30.40 21.71
C LYS A 218 38.31 -29.93 22.88
N TYR A 219 38.02 -28.76 23.45
CA TYR A 219 38.76 -28.24 24.61
C TYR A 219 38.28 -28.83 25.95
N THR A 220 36.98 -29.11 26.08
CA THR A 220 36.39 -29.68 27.31
C THR A 220 36.71 -31.16 27.50
N SER A 221 36.80 -31.95 26.43
CA SER A 221 37.03 -33.40 26.54
C SER A 221 38.32 -33.79 27.27
N PRO A 222 39.52 -33.21 27.01
CA PRO A 222 40.72 -33.54 27.77
C PRO A 222 40.68 -33.02 29.21
N MET A 223 40.05 -31.87 29.48
CA MET A 223 39.88 -31.38 30.86
C MET A 223 39.00 -32.32 31.68
N ARG A 224 37.90 -32.80 31.10
CA ARG A 224 36.99 -33.73 31.77
C ARG A 224 37.69 -35.06 32.07
N ALA A 225 38.43 -35.60 31.10
CA ALA A 225 39.25 -36.78 31.29
C ALA A 225 40.31 -36.59 32.40
N SER A 226 40.98 -35.44 32.45
CA SER A 226 41.97 -35.12 33.49
C SER A 226 41.33 -34.99 34.89
N SER A 227 40.15 -34.39 34.99
CA SER A 227 39.41 -34.28 36.26
C SER A 227 38.93 -35.62 36.81
N GLU A 228 38.49 -36.54 35.93
CA GLU A 228 38.12 -37.90 36.34
C GLU A 228 39.32 -38.72 36.82
N VAL A 229 40.47 -38.55 36.17
CA VAL A 229 41.73 -39.18 36.60
C VAL A 229 42.17 -38.62 37.96
N GLN A 230 42.13 -37.30 38.16
CA GLN A 230 42.45 -36.66 39.44
C GLN A 230 41.51 -37.11 40.57
N TYR A 231 40.21 -37.22 40.29
CA TYR A 231 39.24 -37.72 41.26
C TYR A 231 39.52 -39.18 41.65
N LYS A 232 39.79 -40.05 40.67
CA LYS A 232 40.17 -41.45 40.94
C LYS A 232 41.44 -41.53 41.77
N VAL A 233 42.48 -40.76 41.45
CA VAL A 233 43.74 -40.74 42.22
C VAL A 233 43.53 -40.28 43.66
N LYS A 234 42.68 -39.26 43.88
CA LYS A 234 42.38 -38.75 45.23
C LYS A 234 41.59 -39.77 46.06
N ALA A 235 40.58 -40.41 45.45
CA ALA A 235 39.83 -41.48 46.10
C ALA A 235 40.72 -42.68 46.48
N THR A 236 41.73 -43.03 45.66
CA THR A 236 42.69 -44.08 46.02
C THR A 236 43.61 -43.68 47.17
N ARG A 237 44.00 -42.40 47.25
CA ARG A 237 44.85 -41.86 48.32
C ARG A 237 44.13 -41.84 49.67
N ASP A 238 42.85 -41.46 49.68
CA ASP A 238 42.03 -41.42 50.89
C ASP A 238 41.72 -42.84 51.42
N LEU A 239 41.81 -43.87 50.56
CA LEU A 239 41.61 -45.28 50.95
C LEU A 239 42.81 -45.92 51.66
N TYR A 240 44.03 -45.36 51.53
CA TYR A 240 45.26 -45.87 52.15
C TYR A 240 46.08 -44.74 52.80
N PRO A 241 45.67 -44.19 53.96
CA PRO A 241 46.29 -43.00 54.53
C PRO A 241 47.63 -43.23 55.28
N PHE A 242 48.21 -44.43 55.28
CA PHE A 242 49.33 -44.80 56.16
C PHE A 242 50.49 -45.56 55.49
N LEU A 243 50.73 -45.34 54.19
CA LEU A 243 52.00 -45.64 53.52
C LEU A 243 52.59 -44.34 52.98
#